data_AF-G8JKD5-F1
#
_entry.id   AF-G8JKD5-F1
#
_cell.length_a   1.000
_cell.length_b   1.000
_cell.length_c   1.000
_cell.angle_alpha   90.00
_cell.angle_beta   90.00
_cell.angle_gamma   90.00
#
_symmetry.space_group_name_H-M   'P 1'
#
loop_
_entity.id
_entity.type
_entity.pdbx_description
1 polymer ?
#
loop_
_entity_poly.entity_id
_entity_poly.type
_entity_poly.pdbx_seq_one_letter_code
_entity_poly.pdbx_strand_id
1 'polypeptide(L)'
;MKSFIALTFLGILTYAYSEDPFSKCSKPKTVMDDYDATKWHSGKWYVTHVQKESTPTDCRTLTTSQDGDVSIVQHPYETGNGTLYCQGKKQEDNSLIFGCKSGEESMDKTIYIAVDTDYTDYALYYLCTSPTKGDLYENYLVARRKEGQKDIPQQLQSSTSSLNLKQCK
;
A
#
# COMPACT_ATOMS: atom_id res chain seq x y z
N MET A 1 2.34 -61.94 30.65
CA MET A 1 1.59 -61.06 29.71
C MET A 1 1.23 -59.78 30.44
N LYS A 2 1.83 -58.66 30.03
CA LYS A 2 1.38 -57.30 30.41
C LYS A 2 1.49 -56.46 29.14
N SER A 3 0.36 -56.28 28.45
CA SER A 3 0.26 -55.39 27.30
C SER A 3 0.14 -53.95 27.79
N PHE A 4 1.08 -53.10 27.44
CA PHE A 4 0.93 -51.65 27.57
C PHE A 4 0.55 -51.10 26.19
N ILE A 5 -0.69 -50.61 26.09
CA ILE A 5 -1.22 -49.94 24.91
C ILE A 5 -0.55 -48.56 24.83
N ALA A 6 0.30 -48.36 23.82
CA ALA A 6 0.83 -47.05 23.48
C ALA A 6 -0.25 -46.28 22.72
N LEU A 7 -0.92 -45.33 23.38
CA LEU A 7 -1.75 -44.33 22.71
C LEU A 7 -0.82 -43.30 22.05
N THR A 8 -0.57 -43.46 20.76
CA THR A 8 -0.02 -42.38 19.92
C THR A 8 -1.13 -41.40 19.59
N PHE A 9 -1.16 -40.26 20.29
CA PHE A 9 -1.92 -39.10 19.85
C PHE A 9 -1.24 -38.53 18.60
N LEU A 10 -1.72 -38.95 17.43
CA LEU A 10 -1.44 -38.27 16.18
C LEU A 10 -2.23 -36.96 16.18
N GLY A 11 -1.63 -35.92 16.78
CA GLY A 11 -2.11 -34.55 16.67
C GLY A 11 -2.02 -34.14 15.21
N ILE A 12 -3.16 -34.14 14.52
CA ILE A 12 -3.29 -33.59 13.18
C ILE A 12 -3.10 -32.08 13.34
N LEU A 13 -1.88 -31.58 13.08
CA LEU A 13 -1.67 -30.16 12.83
C LEU A 13 -2.43 -29.85 11.53
N THR A 14 -3.69 -29.44 11.67
CA THR A 14 -4.41 -28.80 10.59
C THR A 14 -3.68 -27.48 10.33
N TYR A 15 -2.79 -27.47 9.34
CA TYR A 15 -2.31 -26.26 8.72
C TYR A 15 -3.55 -25.55 8.16
N ALA A 16 -4.04 -24.55 8.90
CA ALA A 16 -4.97 -23.60 8.35
C ALA A 16 -4.19 -22.84 7.28
N TYR A 17 -4.38 -23.22 6.01
CA TYR A 17 -3.95 -22.41 4.87
C TYR A 17 -4.73 -21.10 4.97
N SER A 18 -4.10 -20.05 5.50
CA SER A 18 -4.66 -18.70 5.38
C SER A 18 -4.59 -18.33 3.90
N GLU A 19 -5.74 -18.12 3.26
CA GLU A 19 -5.78 -17.56 1.91
C GLU A 19 -5.04 -16.22 1.90
N ASP A 20 -4.20 -16.01 0.89
CA ASP A 20 -3.53 -14.72 0.69
C ASP A 20 -4.59 -13.63 0.47
N PRO A 21 -4.70 -12.63 1.37
CA PRO A 21 -5.70 -11.58 1.26
C PRO A 21 -5.59 -10.80 -0.05
N PHE A 22 -4.42 -10.83 -0.72
CA PHE A 22 -4.15 -10.10 -1.95
C PHE A 22 -4.38 -10.90 -3.23
N SER A 23 -4.82 -12.16 -3.12
CA SER A 23 -5.16 -13.00 -4.28
C SER A 23 -6.22 -12.39 -5.21
N LYS A 24 -7.01 -11.43 -4.70
CA LYS A 24 -8.05 -10.70 -5.44
C LYS A 24 -7.59 -9.36 -6.04
N CYS A 25 -6.37 -8.93 -5.76
CA CYS A 25 -5.83 -7.69 -6.33
C CYS A 25 -5.63 -7.84 -7.84
N SER A 26 -6.02 -6.82 -8.59
CA SER A 26 -5.63 -6.66 -9.98
C SER A 26 -4.12 -6.44 -10.06
N LYS A 27 -3.50 -6.95 -11.12
CA LYS A 27 -2.10 -6.63 -11.42
C LYS A 27 -2.06 -5.38 -12.31
N PRO A 28 -1.38 -4.30 -11.92
CA PRO A 28 -1.20 -3.17 -12.81
C PRO A 28 -0.46 -3.62 -14.07
N LYS A 29 -0.83 -3.05 -15.23
CA LYS A 29 -0.20 -3.41 -16.52
C LYS A 29 1.28 -3.03 -16.58
N THR A 30 1.65 -2.04 -15.79
CA THR A 30 3.00 -1.49 -15.73
C THR A 30 3.44 -1.51 -14.28
N VAL A 31 4.62 -2.07 -14.04
CA VAL A 31 5.37 -1.97 -12.79
C VAL A 31 6.65 -1.25 -13.15
N MET A 32 7.02 -0.24 -12.37
CA MET A 32 8.26 0.48 -12.60
C MET A 32 9.45 -0.44 -12.35
N ASP A 33 10.25 -0.68 -13.38
CA ASP A 33 11.53 -1.36 -13.26
C ASP A 33 12.50 -0.53 -12.42
N ASP A 34 13.40 -1.20 -11.69
CA ASP A 34 14.43 -0.57 -10.85
C ASP A 34 13.91 0.47 -9.85
N TYR A 35 12.66 0.33 -9.38
CA TYR A 35 12.08 1.25 -8.40
C TYR A 35 12.96 1.39 -7.15
N ASP A 36 13.39 2.61 -6.88
CA ASP A 36 14.19 2.99 -5.72
C ASP A 36 13.29 3.44 -4.55
N ALA A 37 13.03 2.51 -3.63
CA ALA A 37 12.21 2.78 -2.45
C ALA A 37 12.80 3.88 -1.55
N THR A 38 14.14 3.99 -1.48
CA THR A 38 14.81 5.00 -0.65
C THR A 38 14.58 6.42 -1.19
N LYS A 39 14.60 6.60 -2.51
CA LYS A 39 14.30 7.91 -3.13
C LYS A 39 12.84 8.31 -2.96
N TRP A 40 11.93 7.35 -3.10
CA TRP A 40 10.49 7.62 -2.95
C TRP A 40 10.12 7.96 -1.51
N HIS A 41 10.58 7.15 -0.55
CA HIS A 41 10.23 7.28 0.87
C HIS A 41 11.15 8.26 1.59
N SER A 42 11.16 9.50 1.12
CA SER A 42 11.90 10.60 1.71
C SER A 42 11.09 11.87 1.64
N GLY A 43 10.68 12.42 2.78
CA GLY A 43 9.95 13.69 2.85
C GLY A 43 8.44 13.53 2.57
N LYS A 44 7.82 14.59 2.04
CA LYS A 44 6.37 14.64 1.84
C LYS A 44 5.95 14.34 0.41
N TRP A 45 4.76 13.78 0.30
CA TRP A 45 4.00 13.60 -0.94
C TRP A 45 2.58 14.09 -0.73
N TYR A 46 2.04 14.79 -1.73
CA TYR A 46 0.68 15.32 -1.71
C TYR A 46 -0.12 14.54 -2.74
N VAL A 47 -1.08 13.70 -2.31
CA VAL A 47 -1.95 13.00 -3.25
C VAL A 47 -2.88 14.02 -3.90
N THR A 48 -2.82 14.11 -5.23
CA THR A 48 -3.54 15.11 -6.03
C THR A 48 -4.67 14.50 -6.84
N HIS A 49 -4.56 13.22 -7.20
CA HIS A 49 -5.60 12.51 -7.93
C HIS A 49 -5.72 11.08 -7.46
N VAL A 50 -6.94 10.56 -7.56
CA VAL A 50 -7.31 9.18 -7.23
C VAL A 50 -8.18 8.62 -8.36
N GLN A 51 -8.07 7.34 -8.67
CA GLN A 51 -9.00 6.68 -9.60
C GLN A 51 -10.38 6.51 -8.97
N LYS A 52 -10.41 6.06 -7.71
CA LYS A 52 -11.62 5.83 -6.95
C LYS A 52 -11.61 6.74 -5.73
N GLU A 53 -12.71 7.45 -5.51
CA GLU A 53 -12.93 8.14 -4.23
C GLU A 53 -13.19 7.07 -3.16
N SER A 54 -12.54 7.20 -2.01
CA SER A 54 -12.59 6.25 -0.89
C SER A 54 -13.01 6.96 0.39
N THR A 55 -13.51 6.18 1.36
CA THR A 55 -13.79 6.64 2.72
C THR A 55 -13.15 5.64 3.68
N PRO A 56 -12.11 6.01 4.47
CA PRO A 56 -11.47 7.34 4.50
C PRO A 56 -10.70 7.67 3.21
N THR A 57 -10.56 8.96 2.89
CA THR A 57 -10.07 9.39 1.57
C THR A 57 -8.58 9.16 1.38
N ASP A 58 -8.21 8.68 0.19
CA ASP A 58 -6.82 8.62 -0.28
C ASP A 58 -6.23 9.98 -0.65
N CYS A 59 -7.06 11.02 -0.78
CA CYS A 59 -6.64 12.40 -1.02
C CYS A 59 -6.03 13.03 0.24
N ARG A 60 -4.77 12.70 0.53
CA ARG A 60 -4.08 13.10 1.75
C ARG A 60 -2.62 13.47 1.53
N THR A 61 -2.03 14.15 2.51
CA THR A 61 -0.58 14.34 2.58
C THR A 61 0.05 13.13 3.26
N LEU A 62 1.08 12.58 2.63
CA LEU A 62 1.89 11.50 3.15
C LEU A 62 3.21 12.08 3.66
N THR A 63 3.61 11.66 4.86
CA THR A 63 4.98 11.81 5.34
C THR A 63 5.68 10.48 5.20
N THR A 64 6.80 10.46 4.48
CA THR A 64 7.51 9.24 4.12
C THR A 64 8.94 9.29 4.60
N SER A 65 9.46 8.14 5.03
CA SER A 65 10.85 7.99 5.47
C SER A 65 11.32 6.55 5.25
N GLN A 66 12.63 6.34 5.35
CA GLN A 66 13.26 5.05 5.19
C GLN A 66 14.11 4.76 6.44
N ASP A 67 13.96 3.58 7.03
CA ASP A 67 14.79 3.04 8.10
C ASP A 67 15.44 1.72 7.64
N GLY A 68 16.70 1.80 7.19
CA GLY A 68 17.35 0.69 6.51
C GLY A 68 16.57 0.24 5.27
N ASP A 69 16.14 -1.03 5.25
CA ASP A 69 15.32 -1.62 4.18
C ASP A 69 13.80 -1.44 4.40
N VAL A 70 13.39 -0.83 5.51
CA VAL A 70 11.99 -0.57 5.85
C VAL A 70 11.55 0.80 5.38
N SER A 71 10.58 0.82 4.48
CA SER A 71 9.88 2.04 4.07
C SER A 71 8.76 2.36 5.04
N ILE A 72 8.61 3.64 5.38
CA ILE A 72 7.63 4.14 6.33
C ILE A 72 6.75 5.19 5.64
N VAL A 73 5.44 5.08 5.82
CA VAL A 73 4.43 6.06 5.38
C VAL A 73 3.53 6.43 6.55
N GLN A 74 3.33 7.72 6.77
CA GLN A 74 2.47 8.25 7.82
C GLN A 74 1.48 9.26 7.24
N HIS A 75 0.24 9.21 7.71
CA HIS A 75 -0.77 10.23 7.42
C HIS A 75 -1.86 10.27 8.50
N PRO A 76 -2.66 11.35 8.58
CA PRO A 76 -3.80 11.40 9.48
C PRO A 76 -4.81 10.27 9.21
N TYR A 77 -5.40 9.73 10.27
CA TYR A 77 -6.47 8.73 10.19
C TYR A 77 -7.80 9.36 10.60
N GLU A 78 -8.81 9.31 9.73
CA GLU A 78 -10.03 10.12 9.85
C GLU A 78 -10.90 9.80 11.06
N THR A 79 -10.84 8.56 11.59
CA THR A 79 -11.54 8.21 12.82
C THR A 79 -10.66 8.50 14.04
N GLY A 80 -10.64 9.78 14.45
CA GLY A 80 -10.01 10.27 15.69
C GLY A 80 -8.82 11.22 15.46
N ASN A 81 -8.03 11.46 16.50
CA ASN A 81 -6.78 12.23 16.43
C ASN A 81 -5.57 11.33 16.09
N GLY A 82 -5.81 10.21 15.42
CA GLY A 82 -4.81 9.18 15.16
C GLY A 82 -3.94 9.47 13.93
N THR A 83 -2.71 8.99 13.96
CA THR A 83 -1.86 8.88 12.77
C THR A 83 -1.84 7.42 12.35
N LEU A 84 -2.15 7.16 11.07
CA LEU A 84 -1.88 5.86 10.49
C LEU A 84 -0.38 5.78 10.22
N TYR A 85 0.26 4.76 10.80
CA TYR A 85 1.67 4.44 10.60
C TYR A 85 1.77 3.13 9.84
N CYS A 86 2.35 3.18 8.65
CA CYS A 86 2.57 2.04 7.78
C CYS A 86 4.06 1.78 7.64
N GLN A 87 4.46 0.52 7.78
CA GLN A 87 5.82 0.08 7.49
C GLN A 87 5.80 -1.10 6.53
N GLY A 88 6.74 -1.14 5.60
CA GLY A 88 6.79 -2.16 4.56
C GLY A 88 8.17 -2.34 3.98
N LYS A 89 8.38 -3.47 3.30
CA LYS A 89 9.63 -3.81 2.62
C LYS A 89 9.37 -4.08 1.15
N LYS A 90 10.36 -3.75 0.32
CA LYS A 90 10.38 -4.09 -1.10
C LYS A 90 10.48 -5.61 -1.28
N GLN A 91 9.66 -6.14 -2.17
CA GLN A 91 9.62 -7.54 -2.56
C GLN A 91 10.39 -7.76 -3.87
N GLU A 92 10.61 -9.01 -4.25
CA GLU A 92 11.32 -9.38 -5.48
C GLU A 92 10.60 -8.90 -6.75
N ASP A 93 9.27 -8.78 -6.71
CA ASP A 93 8.43 -8.31 -7.82
C ASP A 93 8.31 -6.78 -7.90
N ASN A 94 9.19 -6.05 -7.20
CA ASN A 94 9.21 -4.59 -7.05
C ASN A 94 7.99 -3.99 -6.31
N SER A 95 7.08 -4.81 -5.76
CA SER A 95 6.03 -4.31 -4.87
C SER A 95 6.56 -3.98 -3.47
N LEU A 96 5.80 -3.22 -2.69
CA LEU A 96 6.00 -3.07 -1.25
C LEU A 96 4.74 -3.56 -0.54
N ILE A 97 4.92 -4.39 0.48
CA ILE A 97 3.83 -4.82 1.34
C ILE A 97 3.92 -4.05 2.65
N PHE A 98 2.95 -3.17 2.89
CA PHE A 98 2.82 -2.40 4.10
C PHE A 98 1.88 -3.08 5.08
N GLY A 99 2.27 -3.11 6.36
CA GLY A 99 1.36 -3.29 7.48
C GLY A 99 1.11 -1.94 8.15
N CYS A 100 -0.16 -1.55 8.27
CA CYS A 100 -0.57 -0.26 8.79
C CYS A 100 -1.28 -0.38 10.13
N LYS A 101 -0.95 0.52 11.06
CA LYS A 101 -1.51 0.57 12.41
C LYS A 101 -1.86 1.99 12.85
N SER A 102 -2.84 2.10 13.74
CA SER A 102 -3.16 3.32 14.48
C SER A 102 -2.95 3.04 15.97
N GLY A 103 -1.92 3.66 16.57
CA GLY A 103 -1.44 3.24 17.89
C GLY A 103 -0.97 1.78 17.87
N GLU A 104 -1.64 0.92 18.64
CA GLU A 104 -1.38 -0.53 18.68
C GLU A 104 -2.36 -1.35 17.82
N GLU A 105 -3.42 -0.74 17.29
CA GLU A 105 -4.44 -1.44 16.50
C GLU A 105 -3.97 -1.61 15.05
N SER A 106 -4.04 -2.85 14.54
CA SER A 106 -3.82 -3.15 13.13
C SER A 106 -5.01 -2.68 12.31
N MET A 107 -4.76 -1.85 11.29
CA MET A 107 -5.83 -1.23 10.49
C MET A 107 -5.98 -1.89 9.13
N ASP A 108 -4.86 -2.13 8.44
CA ASP A 108 -4.86 -2.73 7.11
C ASP A 108 -3.49 -3.32 6.76
N LYS A 109 -3.49 -4.10 5.68
CA LYS A 109 -2.29 -4.36 4.89
C LYS A 109 -2.49 -3.81 3.49
N THR A 110 -1.45 -3.23 2.91
CA THR A 110 -1.52 -2.58 1.60
C THR A 110 -0.35 -3.02 0.72
N ILE A 111 -0.64 -3.51 -0.48
CA ILE A 111 0.34 -3.62 -1.55
C ILE A 111 0.46 -2.25 -2.22
N TYR A 112 1.68 -1.75 -2.32
CA TYR A 112 2.05 -0.59 -3.10
C TYR A 112 2.87 -1.06 -4.31
N ILE A 113 2.53 -0.55 -5.49
CA ILE A 113 3.30 -0.77 -6.71
C ILE A 113 3.53 0.59 -7.38
N ALA A 114 4.79 0.97 -7.53
CA ALA A 114 5.15 2.13 -8.33
C ALA A 114 4.88 1.84 -9.81
N VAL A 115 4.18 2.76 -10.47
CA VAL A 115 3.90 2.66 -11.91
C VAL A 115 4.88 3.54 -12.69
N ASP A 116 5.08 4.79 -12.24
CA ASP A 116 6.04 5.73 -12.81
C ASP A 116 6.34 6.83 -11.79
N THR A 117 7.60 7.20 -11.61
CA THR A 117 8.02 8.34 -10.79
C THR A 117 9.38 8.88 -11.22
N ASP A 118 9.53 10.20 -11.16
CA ASP A 118 10.84 10.86 -11.28
C ASP A 118 11.51 11.09 -9.91
N TYR A 119 10.84 10.67 -8.83
CA TYR A 119 11.18 10.88 -7.42
C TYR A 119 11.19 12.34 -6.94
N THR A 120 11.25 13.31 -7.85
CA THR A 120 11.52 14.73 -7.57
C THR A 120 10.31 15.64 -7.76
N ASP A 121 9.31 15.22 -8.51
CA ASP A 121 8.10 16.00 -8.76
C ASP A 121 6.83 15.14 -8.65
N TYR A 122 6.83 13.93 -9.20
CA TYR A 122 5.60 13.13 -9.32
C TYR A 122 5.78 11.64 -9.01
N ALA A 123 4.67 10.97 -8.65
CA ALA A 123 4.45 9.58 -9.03
C ALA A 123 3.03 9.28 -9.42
N LEU A 124 2.92 8.25 -10.23
CA LEU A 124 1.78 7.37 -10.35
C LEU A 124 2.08 6.06 -9.63
N TYR A 125 1.18 5.62 -8.78
CA TYR A 125 1.28 4.32 -8.11
C TYR A 125 -0.08 3.68 -7.93
N TYR A 126 -0.06 2.35 -7.82
CA TYR A 126 -1.21 1.52 -7.55
C TYR A 126 -1.18 1.04 -6.10
N LEU A 127 -2.34 1.03 -5.46
CA LEU A 127 -2.58 0.45 -4.15
C LEU A 127 -3.60 -0.67 -4.26
N CYS A 128 -3.34 -1.77 -3.54
CA CYS A 128 -4.36 -2.76 -3.18
C CYS A 128 -4.36 -2.92 -1.66
N THR A 129 -5.46 -2.52 -1.03
CA THR A 129 -5.57 -2.46 0.42
C THR A 129 -6.58 -3.48 0.92
N SER A 130 -6.13 -4.31 1.86
CA SER A 130 -6.96 -5.24 2.62
C SER A 130 -7.14 -4.69 4.03
N PRO A 131 -8.26 -4.00 4.31
CA PRO A 131 -8.54 -3.49 5.65
C PRO A 131 -8.92 -4.63 6.60
N THR A 132 -8.69 -4.45 7.90
CA THR A 132 -9.15 -5.41 8.93
C THR A 132 -10.66 -5.44 9.06
N LYS A 133 -11.34 -4.37 8.63
CA LYS A 133 -12.81 -4.25 8.56
C LYS A 133 -13.20 -3.68 7.19
N GLY A 134 -14.12 -4.35 6.52
CA GLY A 134 -14.59 -3.98 5.18
C GLY A 134 -13.94 -4.80 4.08
N ASP A 135 -14.24 -4.41 2.84
CA ASP A 135 -13.78 -5.14 1.66
C ASP A 135 -12.42 -4.66 1.19
N LEU A 136 -11.70 -5.56 0.52
CA LEU A 136 -10.50 -5.21 -0.24
C LEU A 136 -10.85 -4.16 -1.30
N TYR A 137 -10.01 -3.15 -1.43
CA TYR A 137 -10.18 -2.12 -2.45
C TYR A 137 -8.84 -1.78 -3.12
N GLU A 138 -8.96 -1.20 -4.30
CA GLU A 138 -7.82 -0.92 -5.18
C GLU A 138 -7.94 0.47 -5.76
N ASN A 139 -6.82 1.18 -5.89
CA ASN A 139 -6.81 2.55 -6.37
C ASN A 139 -5.51 2.89 -7.12
N TYR A 140 -5.60 3.75 -8.13
CA TYR A 140 -4.43 4.41 -8.71
C TYR A 140 -4.39 5.85 -8.21
N LEU A 141 -3.21 6.29 -7.79
CA LEU A 141 -3.02 7.60 -7.19
C LEU A 141 -1.91 8.35 -7.92
N VAL A 142 -2.10 9.66 -8.09
CA VAL A 142 -1.03 10.58 -8.48
C VAL A 142 -0.67 11.44 -7.29
N ALA A 143 0.60 11.45 -6.92
CA ALA A 143 1.13 12.34 -5.90
C ALA A 143 2.16 13.30 -6.47
N ARG A 144 2.24 14.50 -5.88
CA ARG A 144 3.21 15.54 -6.21
C ARG A 144 4.11 15.85 -5.02
N ARG A 145 5.35 16.29 -5.28
CA ARG A 145 6.27 16.77 -4.24
C ARG A 145 5.88 18.12 -3.69
N LYS A 146 5.32 18.99 -4.53
CA LYS A 146 4.98 20.36 -4.16
C LYS A 146 3.50 20.47 -3.84
N GLU A 147 3.20 21.04 -2.67
CA GLU A 147 1.84 21.34 -2.26
C GLU A 147 1.15 22.29 -3.25
N GLY A 148 -0.15 22.08 -3.45
CA GLY A 148 -0.98 22.93 -4.29
C GLY A 148 -0.84 22.72 -5.80
N GLN A 149 0.07 21.86 -6.27
CA GLN A 149 0.03 21.37 -7.65
C GLN A 149 -1.19 20.45 -7.80
N LYS A 150 -2.00 20.71 -8.82
CA LYS A 150 -3.27 20.00 -9.07
C LYS A 150 -3.37 19.46 -10.49
N ASP A 151 -2.37 19.68 -11.32
CA ASP A 151 -2.24 19.10 -12.65
C ASP A 151 -1.68 17.67 -12.59
N ILE A 152 -2.09 16.85 -13.55
CA ILE A 152 -1.38 15.62 -13.87
C ILE A 152 -0.13 16.02 -14.70
N PRO A 153 1.09 15.65 -14.26
CA PRO A 153 2.32 15.92 -15.01
C PRO A 153 2.23 15.43 -16.46
N GLN A 154 2.84 16.18 -17.39
CA GLN A 154 2.83 15.82 -18.81
C GLN A 154 3.39 14.41 -19.06
N GLN A 155 4.40 14.02 -18.30
CA GLN A 155 5.06 12.71 -18.33
C GLN A 155 4.08 11.57 -18.05
N LEU A 156 3.08 11.81 -17.19
CA LEU A 156 2.10 10.81 -16.80
C LEU A 156 0.92 10.70 -17.78
N GLN A 157 0.71 11.65 -18.69
CA GLN A 157 -0.52 11.73 -19.51
C GLN A 157 -0.86 10.42 -20.22
N SER A 158 0.11 9.77 -20.85
CA SER A 158 -0.11 8.48 -21.53
C SER A 158 -0.51 7.38 -20.54
N SER A 159 0.22 7.25 -19.44
CA SER A 159 -0.02 6.23 -18.40
C SER A 159 -1.34 6.43 -17.64
N THR A 160 -1.85 7.66 -17.55
CA THR A 160 -3.08 7.98 -16.81
C THR A 160 -4.32 8.10 -17.69
N SER A 161 -4.17 8.18 -19.02
CA SER A 161 -5.24 8.49 -19.97
C SER A 161 -6.48 7.58 -19.84
N SER A 162 -6.29 6.30 -19.54
CA SER A 162 -7.38 5.33 -19.37
C SER A 162 -7.82 5.11 -17.92
N LEU A 163 -7.17 5.76 -16.95
CA LEU A 163 -7.42 5.51 -15.53
C LEU A 163 -8.62 6.27 -14.99
N ASN A 164 -9.15 7.26 -15.72
CA ASN A 164 -10.27 8.12 -15.30
C ASN A 164 -10.03 8.77 -13.94
N LEU A 165 -8.82 9.31 -13.73
CA LEU A 165 -8.41 9.91 -12.47
C LEU A 165 -9.28 11.13 -12.13
N LYS A 166 -9.68 11.20 -10.86
CA LYS A 166 -10.40 12.32 -10.25
C LYS A 166 -9.44 13.14 -9.43
N GLN A 167 -9.49 14.46 -9.58
CA GLN A 167 -8.69 15.37 -8.76
C GLN A 167 -9.22 15.41 -7.32
N CYS A 168 -8.30 15.42 -6.36
CA CYS A 168 -8.59 15.67 -4.96
C CYS A 168 -9.13 17.09 -4.76
N LYS A 169 -10.10 17.22 -3.84
CA LYS A 169 -10.82 18.46 -3.55
C LYS A 169 -10.12 19.27 -2.47
#